data_AF-A0A2V7MQG0-F1
#
_entry.id   AF-A0A2V7MQG0-F1
#
_cell.length_a   1.000
_cell.length_b   1.000
_cell.length_c   1.000
_cell.angle_alpha   90.00
_cell.angle_beta   90.00
_cell.angle_gamma   90.00
#
_symmetry.space_group_name_H-M   'P 1'
#
loop_
_entity.id
_entity.type
_entity.pdbx_description
1 polymer ?
#
loop_
_entity_poly.entity_id
_entity_poly.type
_entity_poly.pdbx_seq_one_letter_code
_entity_poly.pdbx_strand_id
1 'polypeptide(L)'
;MVPVNQGGGGVDDFGLPPGARDEYLQGARDQLGAIAELAERLVAAGDDTAAIEALRRDAHRLRGSAGSFGFPQASVVAAELEAATTQWLEHPGNGSAGNRGQEARAFVRRLAAALFTKQGAPPRIDIAPAPPPASPDLPAADVPEVIVVEDDPTLAELLTFGLEARGYRFVHYRNGREALDALRELETHGQTPLLLLDVDLPALDGYSIFEALKEECPGKFRVVFTTVHGSESEQLRGLEAGALDYMVKPMSLRVALEKIRRWVGR
;
A
#
# COMPACT_ATOMS: atom_id res chain seq x y z
N MET A 1 41.94 -17.78 0.28
CA MET A 1 41.50 -16.47 -0.24
C MET A 1 40.02 -16.60 -0.55
N VAL A 2 39.17 -16.31 0.44
CA VAL A 2 37.70 -16.39 0.30
C VAL A 2 37.27 -15.18 -0.52
N PRO A 3 36.40 -15.32 -1.53
CA PRO A 3 35.93 -14.15 -2.27
C PRO A 3 35.09 -13.30 -1.30
N VAL A 4 35.51 -12.06 -1.15
CA VAL A 4 34.79 -11.01 -0.41
C VAL A 4 33.49 -10.77 -1.17
N ASN A 5 32.36 -11.08 -0.53
CA ASN A 5 31.04 -10.75 -1.03
C ASN A 5 30.89 -9.22 -1.01
N GLN A 6 31.04 -8.58 -2.17
CA GLN A 6 30.75 -7.15 -2.37
C GLN A 6 29.25 -6.93 -2.58
N GLY A 7 28.43 -7.42 -1.64
CA GLY A 7 27.02 -7.09 -1.58
C GLY A 7 26.85 -5.69 -1.02
N GLY A 8 27.11 -4.66 -1.83
CA GLY A 8 26.64 -3.31 -1.50
C GLY A 8 25.12 -3.36 -1.33
N GLY A 9 24.60 -2.79 -0.25
CA GLY A 9 23.17 -2.55 -0.05
C GLY A 9 22.62 -1.58 -1.10
N GLY A 10 22.56 -2.04 -2.34
CA GLY A 10 22.05 -1.31 -3.49
C GLY A 10 20.58 -1.64 -3.72
N VAL A 11 19.87 -0.71 -4.34
CA VAL A 11 18.55 -0.98 -4.91
C VAL A 11 18.68 -1.58 -6.31
N ASP A 12 17.70 -2.35 -6.75
CA ASP A 12 17.66 -2.93 -8.09
C ASP A 12 17.40 -1.87 -9.18
N ASP A 13 17.27 -2.30 -10.44
CA ASP A 13 16.98 -1.43 -11.58
C ASP A 13 15.67 -0.62 -11.47
N PHE A 14 14.79 -0.99 -10.54
CA PHE A 14 13.51 -0.33 -10.26
C PHE A 14 13.56 0.56 -9.02
N GLY A 15 14.71 0.66 -8.34
CA GLY A 15 14.83 1.39 -7.08
C GLY A 15 14.21 0.65 -5.89
N LEU A 16 14.05 -0.67 -6.00
CA LEU A 16 13.49 -1.57 -4.99
C LEU A 16 14.60 -2.33 -4.25
N PRO A 17 14.31 -2.92 -3.07
CA PRO A 17 15.24 -3.88 -2.46
C PRO A 17 15.63 -4.98 -3.46
N PRO A 18 16.88 -5.47 -3.45
CA PRO A 18 17.27 -6.62 -4.27
C PRO A 18 16.36 -7.83 -4.01
N GLY A 19 15.80 -8.42 -5.06
CA GLY A 19 14.91 -9.57 -4.95
C GLY A 19 13.44 -9.24 -4.62
N ALA A 20 13.13 -8.04 -4.12
CA ALA A 20 11.77 -7.67 -3.71
C ALA A 20 10.76 -7.75 -4.86
N ARG A 21 11.19 -7.48 -6.09
CA ARG A 21 10.34 -7.63 -7.27
C ARG A 21 10.00 -9.10 -7.58
N ASP A 22 10.93 -10.01 -7.36
CA ASP A 22 10.71 -11.44 -7.56
C ASP A 22 9.85 -12.04 -6.44
N GLU A 23 10.07 -11.60 -5.19
CA GLU A 23 9.23 -11.93 -4.03
C GLU A 23 7.79 -11.42 -4.22
N TYR A 24 7.63 -10.17 -4.67
CA TYR A 24 6.33 -9.61 -5.05
C TYR A 24 5.63 -10.48 -6.09
N LEU A 25 6.34 -10.88 -7.15
CA LEU A 25 5.78 -11.75 -8.18
C LEU A 25 5.40 -13.13 -7.64
N GLN A 26 6.13 -13.66 -6.66
CA GLN A 26 5.77 -14.92 -6.00
C GLN A 26 4.46 -14.77 -5.21
N GLY A 27 4.34 -13.75 -4.35
CA GLY A 27 3.09 -13.49 -3.61
C GLY A 27 1.91 -13.18 -4.55
N ALA A 28 2.17 -12.43 -5.64
CA ALA A 28 1.16 -12.12 -6.64
C ALA A 28 0.67 -13.37 -7.40
N ARG A 29 1.47 -14.45 -7.51
CA ARG A 29 0.98 -15.73 -8.07
C ARG A 29 -0.06 -16.36 -7.17
N ASP A 30 0.19 -16.39 -5.86
CA ASP A 30 -0.73 -17.00 -4.88
C ASP A 30 -2.04 -16.20 -4.84
N GLN A 31 -1.93 -14.86 -4.81
CA GLN A 31 -3.10 -13.98 -4.86
C GLN A 31 -3.89 -14.13 -6.16
N LEU A 32 -3.21 -14.25 -7.31
CA LEU A 32 -3.88 -14.49 -8.59
C LEU A 32 -4.60 -15.85 -8.61
N GLY A 33 -4.04 -16.86 -7.95
CA GLY A 33 -4.70 -18.15 -7.72
C GLY A 33 -6.00 -18.01 -6.92
N ALA A 34 -5.97 -17.25 -5.82
CA ALA A 34 -7.17 -16.97 -5.03
C ALA A 34 -8.24 -16.20 -5.83
N ILE A 35 -7.84 -15.19 -6.62
CA ILE A 35 -8.75 -14.45 -7.51
C ILE A 35 -9.35 -15.39 -8.57
N ALA A 36 -8.57 -16.34 -9.11
CA ALA A 36 -9.07 -17.36 -10.03
C ALA A 36 -10.13 -18.27 -9.38
N GLU A 37 -9.91 -18.74 -8.14
CA GLU A 37 -10.90 -19.54 -7.42
C GLU A 37 -12.21 -18.77 -7.17
N LEU A 38 -12.11 -17.49 -6.82
CA LEU A 38 -13.27 -16.62 -6.66
C LEU A 38 -14.02 -16.41 -7.99
N ALA A 39 -13.28 -16.29 -9.11
CA ALA A 39 -13.89 -16.23 -10.44
C ALA A 39 -14.66 -17.52 -10.77
N GLU A 40 -14.12 -18.69 -10.43
CA GLU A 40 -14.81 -19.99 -10.60
C GLU A 40 -16.08 -20.08 -9.73
N ARG A 41 -16.03 -19.58 -8.49
CA ARG A 41 -17.23 -19.47 -7.65
C ARG A 41 -18.32 -18.62 -8.30
N LEU A 42 -17.95 -17.49 -8.89
CA LEU A 42 -18.91 -16.63 -9.62
C LEU A 42 -19.42 -17.24 -10.93
N VAL A 43 -18.70 -18.18 -11.54
CA VAL A 43 -19.23 -18.96 -12.66
C VAL A 43 -20.33 -19.90 -12.18
N ALA A 44 -20.18 -20.50 -10.99
CA ALA A 44 -21.19 -21.37 -10.40
C ALA A 44 -22.38 -20.59 -9.82
N ALA A 45 -22.12 -19.45 -9.19
CA ALA A 45 -23.12 -18.59 -8.54
C ALA A 45 -22.74 -17.11 -8.73
N GLY A 46 -23.24 -16.49 -9.79
CA GLY A 46 -22.85 -15.13 -10.18
C GLY A 46 -23.30 -14.00 -9.24
N ASP A 47 -24.17 -14.30 -8.27
CA ASP A 47 -24.63 -13.40 -7.23
C ASP A 47 -24.01 -13.69 -5.85
N ASP A 48 -22.97 -14.56 -5.79
CA ASP A 48 -22.21 -14.82 -4.57
C ASP A 48 -21.51 -13.53 -4.08
N THR A 49 -22.23 -12.82 -3.21
CA THR A 49 -21.84 -11.50 -2.71
C THR A 49 -20.53 -11.58 -1.93
N ALA A 50 -20.33 -12.67 -1.18
CA ALA A 50 -19.08 -12.89 -0.44
C ALA A 50 -17.89 -13.08 -1.39
N ALA A 51 -18.07 -13.75 -2.53
CA ALA A 51 -17.04 -13.86 -3.55
C ALA A 51 -16.75 -12.51 -4.23
N ILE A 52 -17.78 -11.71 -4.51
CA ILE A 52 -17.61 -10.36 -5.10
C ILE A 52 -16.86 -9.43 -4.14
N GLU A 53 -17.21 -9.45 -2.85
CA GLU A 53 -16.52 -8.66 -1.82
C GLU A 53 -15.05 -9.09 -1.65
N ALA A 54 -14.78 -10.40 -1.68
CA ALA A 54 -13.41 -10.92 -1.64
C ALA A 54 -12.60 -10.48 -2.87
N LEU A 55 -13.17 -10.59 -4.08
CA LEU A 55 -12.53 -10.12 -5.32
C LEU A 55 -12.22 -8.63 -5.26
N ARG A 56 -13.16 -7.82 -4.77
CA ARG A 56 -12.96 -6.37 -4.62
C ARG A 56 -11.77 -6.06 -3.72
N ARG A 57 -11.66 -6.76 -2.57
CA ARG A 57 -10.53 -6.58 -1.63
C ARG A 57 -9.19 -6.97 -2.26
N ASP A 58 -9.13 -8.10 -2.95
CA ASP A 58 -7.88 -8.54 -3.59
C ASP A 58 -7.48 -7.62 -4.76
N ALA A 59 -8.46 -7.13 -5.52
CA ALA A 59 -8.25 -6.14 -6.56
C ALA A 59 -7.73 -4.80 -5.99
N HIS A 60 -8.31 -4.33 -4.88
CA HIS A 60 -7.88 -3.11 -4.19
C HIS A 60 -6.41 -3.19 -3.74
N ARG A 61 -6.01 -4.30 -3.11
CA ARG A 61 -4.61 -4.52 -2.71
C ARG A 61 -3.66 -4.49 -3.92
N LEU A 62 -3.97 -5.26 -4.97
CA LEU A 62 -3.14 -5.28 -6.18
C LEU A 62 -3.06 -3.90 -6.86
N ARG A 63 -4.15 -3.14 -6.88
CA ARG A 63 -4.17 -1.77 -7.39
C ARG A 63 -3.19 -0.90 -6.59
N GLY A 64 -3.21 -1.01 -5.26
CA GLY A 64 -2.40 -0.22 -4.34
C GLY A 64 -0.90 -0.49 -4.44
N SER A 65 -0.48 -1.75 -4.55
CA SER A 65 0.93 -2.13 -4.51
C SER A 65 1.60 -2.41 -5.86
N ALA A 66 0.90 -2.95 -6.88
CA ALA A 66 1.57 -3.47 -8.08
C ALA A 66 2.44 -2.44 -8.82
N GLY A 67 1.97 -1.18 -8.93
CA GLY A 67 2.75 -0.13 -9.57
C GLY A 67 3.99 0.26 -8.76
N SER A 68 3.96 0.14 -7.43
CA SER A 68 5.12 0.39 -6.56
C SER A 68 6.25 -0.60 -6.81
N PHE A 69 5.92 -1.82 -7.22
CA PHE A 69 6.88 -2.88 -7.58
C PHE A 69 7.21 -2.92 -9.08
N GLY A 70 6.83 -1.89 -9.84
CA GLY A 70 7.15 -1.78 -11.26
C GLY A 70 6.24 -2.61 -12.18
N PHE A 71 4.97 -2.80 -11.79
CA PHE A 71 3.92 -3.44 -12.61
C PHE A 71 2.73 -2.49 -12.83
N PRO A 72 2.91 -1.34 -13.51
CA PRO A 72 1.86 -0.33 -13.65
C PRO A 72 0.63 -0.85 -14.39
N GLN A 73 0.79 -1.73 -15.40
CA GLN A 73 -0.36 -2.32 -16.09
C GLN A 73 -1.17 -3.25 -15.19
N ALA A 74 -0.53 -3.94 -14.25
CA ALA A 74 -1.24 -4.80 -13.30
C ALA A 74 -2.09 -3.96 -12.35
N SER A 75 -1.57 -2.82 -11.87
CA SER A 75 -2.34 -1.86 -11.06
C SER A 75 -3.56 -1.30 -11.82
N VAL A 76 -3.42 -1.00 -13.12
CA VAL A 76 -4.56 -0.56 -13.96
C VAL A 76 -5.63 -1.64 -14.08
N VAL A 77 -5.25 -2.88 -14.40
CA VAL A 77 -6.22 -3.98 -14.54
C VAL A 77 -6.90 -4.27 -13.19
N ALA A 78 -6.16 -4.17 -12.09
CA ALA A 78 -6.72 -4.33 -10.74
C ALA A 78 -7.75 -3.24 -10.42
N ALA A 79 -7.49 -1.97 -10.78
CA ALA A 79 -8.44 -0.89 -10.61
C ALA A 79 -9.74 -1.11 -11.41
N GLU A 80 -9.63 -1.63 -12.63
CA GLU A 80 -10.81 -1.97 -13.43
C GLU A 80 -11.63 -3.12 -12.82
N LEU A 81 -10.97 -4.14 -12.27
CA LEU A 81 -11.64 -5.24 -11.56
C LEU A 81 -12.33 -4.74 -10.28
N GLU A 82 -11.67 -3.86 -9.53
CA GLU A 82 -12.25 -3.23 -8.33
C GLU A 82 -13.50 -2.41 -8.67
N ALA A 83 -13.45 -1.63 -9.76
CA ALA A 83 -14.60 -0.87 -10.25
C ALA A 83 -15.75 -1.79 -10.67
N ALA A 84 -15.46 -2.87 -11.41
CA ALA A 84 -16.46 -3.83 -11.85
C ALA A 84 -17.15 -4.52 -10.65
N THR A 85 -16.38 -4.99 -9.67
CA THR A 85 -16.92 -5.64 -8.47
C THR A 85 -17.75 -4.68 -7.61
N THR A 86 -17.37 -3.40 -7.53
CA THR A 86 -18.20 -2.36 -6.89
C THR A 86 -19.55 -2.21 -7.59
N GLN A 87 -19.55 -2.11 -8.92
CA GLN A 87 -20.78 -2.04 -9.71
C GLN A 87 -21.66 -3.29 -9.53
N TRP A 88 -21.06 -4.48 -9.43
CA TRP A 88 -21.79 -5.73 -9.22
C TRP A 88 -22.51 -5.76 -7.86
N LEU A 89 -21.91 -5.19 -6.81
CA LEU A 89 -22.51 -5.07 -5.48
C LEU A 89 -23.65 -4.04 -5.45
N GLU A 90 -23.48 -2.91 -6.15
CA GLU A 90 -24.50 -1.86 -6.23
C GLU A 90 -25.71 -2.26 -7.08
N HIS A 91 -25.49 -3.09 -8.10
CA HIS A 91 -26.50 -3.50 -9.07
C HIS A 91 -26.59 -5.03 -9.21
N PRO A 92 -27.08 -5.74 -8.17
CA PRO A 92 -27.11 -7.20 -8.16
C PRO A 92 -27.99 -7.81 -9.27
N GLY A 93 -29.04 -7.10 -9.72
CA GLY A 93 -30.05 -7.60 -10.65
C GLY A 93 -29.94 -7.17 -12.13
N ASN A 94 -28.84 -6.56 -12.58
CA ASN A 94 -28.71 -5.99 -13.93
C ASN A 94 -28.62 -7.01 -15.10
N GLY A 95 -29.01 -8.27 -14.91
CA GLY A 95 -28.92 -9.32 -15.93
C GLY A 95 -27.51 -9.81 -16.27
N SER A 96 -26.45 -9.19 -15.74
CA SER A 96 -25.04 -9.61 -15.91
C SER A 96 -24.59 -10.66 -14.88
N ALA A 97 -25.43 -11.01 -13.89
CA ALA A 97 -25.11 -12.07 -12.92
C ALA A 97 -24.62 -13.36 -13.61
N GLY A 98 -25.21 -13.75 -14.75
CA GLY A 98 -24.78 -14.92 -15.53
C GLY A 98 -23.40 -14.80 -16.21
N ASN A 99 -22.81 -13.60 -16.28
CA ASN A 99 -21.54 -13.33 -16.96
C ASN A 99 -20.41 -12.85 -16.02
N ARG A 100 -20.70 -12.48 -14.77
CA ARG A 100 -19.69 -12.00 -13.80
C ARG A 100 -18.51 -12.95 -13.61
N GLY A 101 -18.77 -14.26 -13.57
CA GLY A 101 -17.71 -15.26 -13.52
C GLY A 101 -16.81 -15.27 -14.76
N GLN A 102 -17.38 -15.10 -15.96
CA GLN A 102 -16.61 -15.00 -17.20
C GLN A 102 -15.83 -13.68 -17.29
N GLU A 103 -16.42 -12.58 -16.83
CA GLU A 103 -15.77 -11.28 -16.71
C GLU A 103 -14.58 -11.36 -15.72
N ALA A 104 -14.79 -11.94 -14.54
CA ALA A 104 -13.73 -12.19 -13.55
C ALA A 104 -12.58 -13.04 -14.12
N ARG A 105 -12.88 -14.12 -14.88
CA ARG A 105 -11.87 -14.90 -15.59
C ARG A 105 -11.08 -14.07 -16.61
N ALA A 106 -11.73 -13.12 -17.29
CA ALA A 106 -11.05 -12.22 -18.21
C ALA A 106 -10.07 -11.28 -17.48
N PHE A 107 -10.46 -10.78 -16.30
CA PHE A 107 -9.55 -10.02 -15.45
C PHE A 107 -8.36 -10.85 -14.97
N VAL A 108 -8.58 -12.10 -14.52
CA VAL A 108 -7.48 -13.02 -14.13
C VAL A 108 -6.46 -13.16 -15.27
N ARG A 109 -6.90 -13.39 -16.51
CA ARG A 109 -5.99 -13.50 -17.66
C ARG A 109 -5.20 -12.21 -17.92
N ARG A 110 -5.85 -11.05 -17.79
CA ARG A 110 -5.22 -9.74 -17.99
C ARG A 110 -4.22 -9.42 -16.88
N LEU A 111 -4.55 -9.73 -15.63
CA LEU A 111 -3.63 -9.61 -14.48
C LEU A 111 -2.42 -10.52 -14.66
N ALA A 112 -2.63 -11.78 -15.04
CA ALA A 112 -1.55 -12.73 -15.34
C ALA A 112 -0.61 -12.19 -16.43
N ALA A 113 -1.18 -11.68 -17.52
CA ALA A 113 -0.41 -11.11 -18.61
C ALA A 113 0.37 -9.86 -18.15
N ALA A 114 -0.25 -8.99 -17.34
CA ALA A 114 0.38 -7.77 -16.86
C ALA A 114 1.54 -8.05 -15.87
N LEU A 115 1.42 -9.07 -15.02
CA LEU A 115 2.42 -9.44 -14.01
C LEU A 115 3.57 -10.28 -14.57
N PHE A 116 3.26 -11.25 -15.44
CA PHE A 116 4.23 -12.29 -15.83
C PHE A 116 4.78 -12.16 -17.25
N THR A 117 4.35 -11.16 -18.03
CA THR A 117 5.01 -10.84 -19.31
C THR A 117 6.25 -9.99 -19.04
N LYS A 118 7.37 -10.30 -19.70
CA LYS A 118 8.63 -9.53 -19.58
C LYS A 118 8.37 -8.03 -19.80
N GLN A 119 8.48 -7.24 -18.72
CA GLN A 119 8.44 -5.79 -18.79
C GLN A 119 9.86 -5.22 -18.91
N GLY A 120 10.03 -4.18 -19.74
CA GLY A 120 11.30 -3.43 -19.82
C GLY A 120 11.49 -2.54 -18.59
N ALA A 121 12.74 -2.35 -18.16
CA ALA A 121 13.05 -1.49 -17.03
C ALA A 121 12.75 -0.01 -17.36
N PRO A 122 12.19 0.78 -16.43
CA PRO A 122 12.06 2.24 -16.60
C PRO A 122 13.45 2.92 -16.64
N PRO A 123 13.54 4.15 -17.17
CA PRO A 123 14.81 4.89 -17.22
C PRO A 123 15.38 5.14 -15.81
N ARG A 124 16.68 4.87 -15.64
CA ARG A 124 17.39 5.07 -14.37
C ARG A 124 17.47 6.56 -14.02
N ILE A 125 17.18 6.86 -12.76
CA ILE A 125 17.69 8.05 -12.08
C ILE A 125 18.60 7.50 -10.98
N ASP A 126 19.85 7.95 -10.91
CA ASP A 126 20.80 7.49 -9.90
C ASP A 126 20.39 8.01 -8.52
N ILE A 127 20.12 7.12 -7.56
CA ILE A 127 20.06 7.48 -6.14
C ILE A 127 21.41 7.12 -5.55
N ALA A 128 22.07 8.07 -4.91
CA ALA A 128 23.23 7.76 -4.06
C ALA A 128 22.76 6.90 -2.86
N PRO A 129 23.37 5.74 -2.58
CA PRO A 129 23.01 4.94 -1.43
C PRO A 129 23.47 5.65 -0.14
N ALA A 130 22.56 5.78 0.82
CA ALA A 130 22.92 6.05 2.21
C ALA A 130 23.35 4.73 2.88
N PRO A 131 24.30 4.75 3.83
CA PRO A 131 24.75 3.54 4.51
C PRO A 131 23.62 2.97 5.37
N PRO A 132 23.51 1.63 5.49
CA PRO A 132 22.51 1.02 6.35
C PRO A 132 22.89 1.22 7.82
N PRO A 133 21.98 1.72 8.68
CA PRO A 133 22.12 1.49 10.11
C PRO A 133 21.59 0.09 10.46
N ALA A 134 22.18 -0.48 11.51
CA ALA A 134 21.65 -1.66 12.17
C ALA A 134 20.25 -1.36 12.74
N SER A 135 19.34 -2.32 12.62
CA SER A 135 17.98 -2.28 13.14
C SER A 135 17.94 -1.80 14.59
N PRO A 136 17.03 -0.88 14.96
CA PRO A 136 16.61 -0.78 16.33
C PRO A 136 15.33 -1.61 16.49
N ASP A 137 15.43 -2.73 17.22
CA ASP A 137 14.40 -2.99 18.24
C ASP A 137 14.30 -1.68 19.03
N LEU A 138 13.21 -0.93 18.87
CA LEU A 138 13.05 0.31 19.64
C LEU A 138 12.94 -0.11 21.12
N PRO A 139 13.89 0.27 22.00
CA PRO A 139 13.61 0.20 23.42
C PRO A 139 12.36 1.06 23.69
N ALA A 140 11.51 0.62 24.61
CA ALA A 140 10.19 1.19 24.92
C ALA A 140 10.16 2.68 25.36
N ALA A 141 11.28 3.41 25.20
CA ALA A 141 11.48 4.79 25.61
C ALA A 141 11.70 5.80 24.45
N ASP A 142 11.79 5.36 23.19
CA ASP A 142 12.07 6.27 22.06
C ASP A 142 10.82 6.47 21.17
N VAL A 143 10.40 7.73 21.01
CA VAL A 143 9.25 8.10 20.18
C VAL A 143 9.59 7.86 18.69
N PRO A 144 8.69 7.22 17.92
CA PRO A 144 8.90 7.00 16.49
C PRO A 144 8.93 8.34 15.74
N GLU A 145 9.76 8.43 14.71
CA GLU A 145 9.75 9.56 13.78
C GLU A 145 8.67 9.38 12.71
N VAL A 146 8.42 8.13 12.32
CA VAL A 146 7.42 7.74 11.32
C VAL A 146 6.52 6.66 11.89
N ILE A 147 5.22 6.81 11.73
CA ILE A 147 4.22 5.80 12.05
C ILE A 147 3.55 5.43 10.74
N VAL A 148 3.48 4.14 10.42
CA VAL A 148 2.83 3.64 9.21
C VAL A 148 1.57 2.90 9.61
N VAL A 149 0.42 3.28 9.05
CA VAL A 149 -0.84 2.55 9.18
C VAL A 149 -1.27 2.11 7.78
N GLU A 150 -1.04 0.84 7.48
CA GLU A 150 -1.17 0.25 6.13
C GLU A 150 -1.53 -1.24 6.27
N ASP A 151 -2.64 -1.67 5.67
CA ASP A 151 -3.11 -3.06 5.76
C ASP A 151 -2.59 -3.96 4.63
N ASP A 152 -2.11 -3.41 3.51
CA ASP A 152 -1.41 -4.19 2.49
C ASP A 152 -0.01 -4.58 3.03
N PRO A 153 0.22 -5.87 3.37
CA PRO A 153 1.48 -6.31 3.93
C PRO A 153 2.66 -6.06 2.99
N THR A 154 2.41 -6.09 1.69
CA THR A 154 3.43 -5.94 0.66
C THR A 154 3.91 -4.50 0.55
N LEU A 155 2.97 -3.56 0.58
CA LEU A 155 3.30 -2.13 0.57
C LEU A 155 3.92 -1.71 1.90
N ALA A 156 3.40 -2.22 3.02
CA ALA A 156 3.98 -2.00 4.35
C ALA A 156 5.44 -2.47 4.43
N GLU A 157 5.74 -3.68 3.94
CA GLU A 157 7.10 -4.21 3.89
C GLU A 157 8.03 -3.32 3.03
N LEU A 158 7.56 -2.89 1.85
CA LEU A 158 8.34 -2.01 0.99
C LEU A 158 8.66 -0.66 1.65
N LEU A 159 7.67 -0.05 2.31
CA LEU A 159 7.84 1.23 3.01
C LEU A 159 8.77 1.08 4.21
N THR A 160 8.56 0.06 5.04
CA THR A 160 9.36 -0.18 6.26
C THR A 160 10.80 -0.53 5.94
N PHE A 161 11.06 -1.32 4.89
CA PHE A 161 12.41 -1.51 4.35
C PHE A 161 13.07 -0.17 3.99
N GLY A 162 12.35 0.69 3.26
CA GLY A 162 12.85 1.99 2.84
C GLY A 162 13.16 2.93 4.01
N LEU A 163 12.35 2.86 5.07
CA LEU A 163 12.54 3.59 6.32
C LEU A 163 13.75 3.07 7.11
N GLU A 164 13.89 1.75 7.24
CA GLU A 164 15.02 1.11 7.93
C GLU A 164 16.34 1.44 7.22
N ALA A 165 16.39 1.31 5.89
CA ALA A 165 17.56 1.64 5.08
C ALA A 165 18.01 3.11 5.20
N ARG A 166 17.12 4.01 5.65
CA ARG A 166 17.39 5.44 5.91
C ARG A 166 17.54 5.78 7.40
N GLY A 167 17.50 4.79 8.29
CA GLY A 167 17.65 4.98 9.73
C GLY A 167 16.54 5.82 10.35
N TYR A 168 15.31 5.64 9.89
CA TYR A 168 14.16 6.18 10.61
C TYR A 168 13.83 5.29 11.80
N ARG A 169 13.49 5.89 12.94
CA ARG A 169 12.71 5.18 13.97
C ARG A 169 11.26 5.11 13.52
N PHE A 170 10.70 3.92 13.38
CA PHE A 170 9.32 3.77 12.96
C PHE A 170 8.59 2.63 13.65
N VAL A 171 7.26 2.70 13.61
CA VAL A 171 6.34 1.62 13.98
C VAL A 171 5.30 1.43 12.88
N HIS A 172 4.83 0.20 12.70
CA HIS A 172 3.81 -0.15 11.70
C HIS A 172 2.60 -0.80 12.37
N TYR A 173 1.41 -0.38 11.95
CA TYR A 173 0.13 -0.99 12.30
C TYR A 173 -0.60 -1.43 11.04
N ARG A 174 -1.07 -2.68 11.05
CA ARG A 174 -1.87 -3.26 9.96
C ARG A 174 -3.38 -3.04 10.09
N ASN A 175 -3.82 -2.52 11.23
CA ASN A 175 -5.23 -2.41 11.57
C ASN A 175 -5.53 -1.01 12.11
N GLY A 176 -6.53 -0.34 11.52
CA GLY A 176 -6.89 1.03 11.88
C GLY A 176 -7.37 1.20 13.34
N ARG A 177 -8.09 0.21 13.90
CA ARG A 177 -8.54 0.26 15.30
C ARG A 177 -7.35 0.13 16.26
N GLU A 178 -6.51 -0.87 16.04
CA GLU A 178 -5.30 -1.09 16.83
C GLU A 178 -4.38 0.14 16.77
N ALA A 179 -4.22 0.72 15.56
CA ALA A 179 -3.46 1.95 15.37
C ALA A 179 -4.04 3.11 16.18
N LEU A 180 -5.36 3.36 16.09
CA LEU A 180 -5.99 4.47 16.81
C LEU A 180 -5.82 4.35 18.32
N ASP A 181 -6.03 3.15 18.87
CA ASP A 181 -5.89 2.91 20.31
C ASP A 181 -4.43 3.12 20.77
N ALA A 182 -3.45 2.59 20.02
CA ALA A 182 -2.04 2.80 20.33
C ALA A 182 -1.61 4.27 20.17
N LEU A 183 -2.15 5.00 19.18
CA LEU A 183 -1.84 6.42 18.95
C LEU A 183 -2.37 7.33 20.06
N ARG A 184 -3.51 6.99 20.67
CA ARG A 184 -4.05 7.69 21.84
C ARG A 184 -3.09 7.57 23.02
N GLU A 185 -2.59 6.35 23.25
CA GLU A 185 -1.72 6.02 24.40
C GLU A 185 -0.25 6.44 24.20
N LEU A 186 0.17 6.72 22.96
CA LEU A 186 1.56 7.04 22.66
C LEU A 186 2.01 8.36 23.31
N GLU A 187 2.95 8.30 24.24
CA GLU A 187 3.59 9.50 24.79
C GLU A 187 4.64 10.05 23.79
N THR A 188 4.45 11.29 23.32
CA THR A 188 5.36 11.85 22.29
C THR A 188 6.45 12.76 22.85
N HIS A 189 6.46 13.04 24.17
CA HIS A 189 7.49 13.84 24.83
C HIS A 189 7.85 15.16 24.12
N GLY A 190 6.86 15.84 23.53
CA GLY A 190 7.04 17.10 22.80
C GLY A 190 7.50 16.94 21.35
N GLN A 191 7.67 15.71 20.86
CA GLN A 191 7.89 15.39 19.45
C GLN A 191 6.54 15.24 18.73
N THR A 192 6.56 15.40 17.40
CA THR A 192 5.37 15.27 16.55
C THR A 192 5.68 14.27 15.42
N PRO A 193 5.46 12.97 15.63
CA PRO A 193 5.73 11.94 14.63
C PRO A 193 4.98 12.19 13.31
N LEU A 194 5.58 11.78 12.19
CA LEU A 194 4.89 11.72 10.91
C LEU A 194 4.03 10.46 10.87
N LEU A 195 2.72 10.61 10.74
CA LEU A 195 1.77 9.52 10.54
C LEU A 195 1.46 9.38 9.05
N LEU A 196 1.93 8.29 8.44
CA LEU A 196 1.50 7.83 7.13
C LEU A 196 0.24 6.99 7.34
N LEU A 197 -0.91 7.53 6.94
CA LEU A 197 -2.21 6.94 7.21
C LEU A 197 -2.88 6.51 5.91
N ASP A 198 -3.06 5.21 5.72
CA ASP A 198 -3.91 4.73 4.65
C ASP A 198 -5.36 5.16 4.87
N VAL A 199 -5.97 5.67 3.80
CA VAL A 199 -7.38 6.06 3.79
C VAL A 199 -8.27 4.83 3.79
N ASP A 200 -7.92 3.81 3.01
CA ASP A 200 -8.79 2.67 2.68
C ASP A 200 -8.57 1.47 3.62
N LEU A 201 -8.53 1.74 4.93
CA LEU A 201 -8.34 0.70 5.95
C LEU A 201 -9.62 -0.13 6.19
N PRO A 202 -9.51 -1.45 6.42
CA PRO A 202 -10.66 -2.28 6.79
C PRO A 202 -11.29 -1.84 8.11
N ALA A 203 -12.63 -1.80 8.14
CA ALA A 203 -13.49 -1.53 9.30
C ALA A 203 -13.44 -0.11 9.89
N LEU A 204 -12.31 0.60 9.82
CA LEU A 204 -12.17 1.99 10.27
C LEU A 204 -11.27 2.74 9.30
N ASP A 205 -11.85 3.64 8.52
CA ASP A 205 -11.15 4.40 7.48
C ASP A 205 -10.18 5.45 8.06
N GLY A 206 -9.18 5.82 7.27
CA GLY A 206 -8.14 6.75 7.68
C GLY A 206 -8.67 8.17 7.97
N TYR A 207 -9.74 8.62 7.31
CA TYR A 207 -10.31 9.94 7.64
C TYR A 207 -10.95 9.92 9.03
N SER A 208 -11.69 8.85 9.36
CA SER A 208 -12.27 8.68 10.69
C SER A 208 -11.20 8.64 11.79
N ILE A 209 -10.06 7.98 11.55
CA ILE A 209 -8.91 7.99 12.47
C ILE A 209 -8.34 9.40 12.60
N PHE A 210 -8.15 10.10 11.48
CA PHE A 210 -7.61 11.46 11.47
C PHE A 210 -8.46 12.45 12.27
N GLU A 211 -9.78 12.44 12.06
CA GLU A 211 -10.70 13.31 12.82
C GLU A 211 -10.67 12.99 14.32
N ALA A 212 -10.70 11.71 14.70
CA ALA A 212 -10.60 11.31 16.10
C ALA A 212 -9.28 11.80 16.74
N LEU A 213 -8.15 11.65 16.05
CA LEU A 213 -6.85 12.13 16.55
C LEU A 213 -6.80 13.67 16.64
N LYS A 214 -7.46 14.37 15.73
CA LYS A 214 -7.53 15.84 15.75
C LYS A 214 -8.38 16.36 16.92
N GLU A 215 -9.46 15.67 17.26
CA GLU A 215 -10.32 16.03 18.39
C GLU A 215 -9.68 15.66 19.74
N GLU A 216 -9.12 14.45 19.84
CA GLU A 216 -8.66 13.89 21.12
C GLU A 216 -7.18 14.21 21.42
N CYS A 217 -6.36 14.39 20.38
CA CYS A 217 -4.91 14.58 20.48
C CYS A 217 -4.41 15.68 19.50
N PRO A 218 -5.00 16.90 19.52
CA PRO A 218 -4.71 17.94 18.54
C PRO A 218 -3.21 18.28 18.46
N GLY A 219 -2.66 18.26 17.25
CA GLY A 219 -1.25 18.60 17.00
C GLY A 219 -0.23 17.54 17.42
N LYS A 220 -0.67 16.39 17.93
CA LYS A 220 0.21 15.28 18.34
C LYS A 220 0.91 14.60 17.15
N PHE A 221 0.27 14.60 15.98
CA PHE A 221 0.77 13.94 14.77
C PHE A 221 0.74 14.88 13.57
N ARG A 222 1.77 14.74 12.72
CA ARG A 222 1.82 15.30 11.37
C ARG A 222 1.27 14.24 10.44
N VAL A 223 0.13 14.46 9.79
CA VAL A 223 -0.53 13.38 9.04
C VAL A 223 -0.32 13.57 7.54
N VAL A 224 0.10 12.50 6.86
CA VAL A 224 0.14 12.38 5.40
C VAL A 224 -0.69 11.18 5.03
N PHE A 225 -1.69 11.38 4.16
CA PHE A 225 -2.53 10.28 3.72
C PHE A 225 -1.86 9.49 2.60
N THR A 226 -2.08 8.19 2.61
CA THR A 226 -1.85 7.32 1.45
C THR A 226 -3.19 6.80 0.98
N THR A 227 -3.41 6.69 -0.32
CA THR A 227 -4.72 6.24 -0.85
C THR A 227 -4.60 5.75 -2.27
N VAL A 228 -5.54 4.92 -2.73
CA VAL A 228 -5.69 4.64 -4.16
C VAL A 228 -6.46 5.73 -4.92
N HIS A 229 -7.08 6.68 -4.21
CA HIS A 229 -7.94 7.69 -4.82
C HIS A 229 -7.19 8.99 -5.11
N GLY A 230 -6.99 9.26 -6.40
CA GLY A 230 -6.16 10.39 -6.85
C GLY A 230 -6.94 11.63 -7.27
N SER A 231 -8.25 11.71 -7.07
CA SER A 231 -9.03 12.85 -7.58
C SER A 231 -8.67 14.15 -6.86
N GLU A 232 -8.79 15.27 -7.57
CA GLU A 232 -8.55 16.60 -6.99
C GLU A 232 -9.47 16.84 -5.78
N SER A 233 -10.73 16.43 -5.86
CA SER A 233 -11.70 16.56 -4.77
C SER A 233 -11.29 15.81 -3.49
N GLU A 234 -10.72 14.61 -3.62
CA GLU A 234 -10.30 13.82 -2.46
C GLU A 234 -9.01 14.36 -1.85
N GLN A 235 -8.06 14.77 -2.70
CA GLN A 235 -6.84 15.44 -2.22
C GLN A 235 -7.19 16.75 -1.50
N LEU A 236 -8.11 17.54 -2.06
CA LEU A 236 -8.55 18.80 -1.47
C LEU A 236 -9.23 18.55 -0.11
N ARG A 237 -10.12 17.56 -0.03
CA ARG A 237 -10.79 17.17 1.24
C ARG A 237 -9.79 16.91 2.37
N GLY A 238 -8.74 16.14 2.10
CA GLY A 238 -7.73 15.84 3.11
C GLY A 238 -6.87 17.04 3.52
N LEU A 239 -6.48 17.87 2.55
CA LEU A 239 -5.70 19.08 2.82
C LEU A 239 -6.51 20.12 3.60
N GLU A 240 -7.77 20.34 3.23
CA GLU A 240 -8.69 21.23 3.96
C GLU A 240 -8.98 20.73 5.38
N ALA A 241 -8.98 19.41 5.60
CA ALA A 241 -9.10 18.81 6.92
C ALA A 241 -7.85 19.05 7.81
N GLY A 242 -6.71 19.44 7.21
CA GLY A 242 -5.47 19.78 7.91
C GLY A 242 -4.37 18.73 7.78
N ALA A 243 -4.47 17.78 6.84
CA ALA A 243 -3.35 16.92 6.50
C ALA A 243 -2.23 17.71 5.81
N LEU A 244 -0.99 17.24 5.95
CA LEU A 244 0.19 17.91 5.37
C LEU A 244 0.32 17.66 3.87
N ASP A 245 0.00 16.44 3.42
CA ASP A 245 0.21 15.98 2.05
C ASP A 245 -0.61 14.72 1.76
N TYR A 246 -0.61 14.34 0.49
CA TYR A 246 -1.20 13.12 -0.05
C TYR A 246 -0.16 12.32 -0.85
N MET A 247 -0.22 10.99 -0.73
CA MET A 247 0.51 10.06 -1.59
C MET A 247 -0.49 9.11 -2.28
N VAL A 248 -0.64 9.30 -3.59
CA VAL A 248 -1.53 8.45 -4.40
C VAL A 248 -0.82 7.15 -4.76
N LYS A 249 -1.46 6.04 -4.42
CA LYS A 249 -1.10 4.67 -4.75
C LYS A 249 -1.54 4.35 -6.19
N PRO A 250 -0.76 3.57 -6.95
CA PRO A 250 0.57 3.08 -6.59
C PRO A 250 1.61 4.22 -6.59
N MET A 251 2.57 4.16 -5.67
CA MET A 251 3.62 5.17 -5.52
C MET A 251 5.02 4.56 -5.63
N SER A 252 5.95 5.30 -6.23
CA SER A 252 7.36 4.90 -6.20
C SER A 252 7.90 5.01 -4.77
N LEU A 253 8.54 3.95 -4.26
CA LEU A 253 9.20 3.96 -2.95
C LEU A 253 10.13 5.17 -2.80
N ARG A 254 10.87 5.50 -3.86
CA ARG A 254 11.77 6.66 -3.89
C ARG A 254 11.04 7.97 -3.64
N VAL A 255 9.93 8.19 -4.35
CA VAL A 255 9.12 9.41 -4.20
C VAL A 255 8.51 9.48 -2.81
N ALA A 256 8.00 8.35 -2.30
CA ALA A 256 7.46 8.26 -0.94
C ALA A 256 8.51 8.64 0.12
N LEU A 257 9.72 8.09 0.02
CA LEU A 257 10.80 8.38 0.97
C LEU A 257 11.29 9.82 0.92
N GLU A 258 11.31 10.48 -0.25
CA GLU A 258 11.62 11.90 -0.32
C GLU A 258 10.53 12.80 0.29
N LYS A 259 9.26 12.45 0.10
CA LYS A 259 8.16 13.13 0.79
C LYS A 259 8.26 12.94 2.31
N ILE A 260 8.52 11.72 2.77
CA ILE A 260 8.75 11.41 4.19
C ILE A 260 9.90 12.24 4.74
N ARG A 261 11.05 12.28 4.05
CA ARG A 261 12.21 13.07 4.47
C ARG A 261 11.88 14.55 4.65
N ARG A 262 11.20 15.14 3.66
CA ARG A 262 10.73 16.53 3.72
C ARG A 262 9.86 16.77 4.95
N TRP A 263 8.91 15.88 5.21
CA TRP A 263 7.94 16.09 6.28
C TRP A 263 8.48 15.78 7.67
N VAL A 264 9.40 14.82 7.82
CA VAL A 264 10.11 14.57 9.08
C VAL A 264 11.03 15.74 9.43
N GLY A 265 11.65 16.38 8.43
CA GLY A 265 12.52 17.54 8.59
C GLY A 265 14.02 17.20 8.56
N ARG A 266 14.40 16.20 7.75
CA ARG A 266 15.79 15.73 7.57
C ARG A 266 16.40 16.19 6.24
#